data_AF-H0QPD1-F1
#
_entry.id   AF-H0QPD1-F1
#
_cell.length_a   1.000
_cell.length_b   1.000
_cell.length_c   1.000
_cell.angle_alpha   90.00
_cell.angle_beta   90.00
_cell.angle_gamma   90.00
#
_symmetry.space_group_name_H-M   'P 1'
#
loop_
_entity.id
_entity.type
_entity.pdbx_description
1 polymer ?
#
loop_
_entity_poly.entity_id
_entity_poly.type
_entity_poly.pdbx_seq_one_letter_code
_entity_poly.pdbx_strand_id
1 'polypeptide(L)'
;MADVLGSVVAANSKPAAADITAALTAAGVPARNLEVSAGRTPTGLDVDSMEAAAVQGKECVIGQIRDGKVTVAVLPALSNGKCFVGAPA
;
A
#
# COMPACT_ATOMS: atom_id res chain seq x y z
N MET A 1 3.53 7.99 -5.13
CA MET A 1 2.60 7.22 -4.27
C MET A 1 1.18 7.75 -4.38
N ALA A 2 0.91 8.98 -3.91
CA ALA A 2 -0.44 9.57 -3.94
C ALA A 2 -1.11 9.50 -5.32
N ASP A 3 -0.45 9.99 -6.37
CA ASP A 3 -1.04 10.04 -7.73
C ASP A 3 -1.28 8.66 -8.33
N VAL A 4 -0.35 7.72 -8.08
CA VAL A 4 -0.45 6.33 -8.57
C VAL A 4 -1.64 5.63 -7.90
N LEU A 5 -1.72 5.70 -6.57
CA LEU A 5 -2.84 5.13 -5.82
C LEU A 5 -4.16 5.83 -6.18
N GLY A 6 -4.15 7.15 -6.35
CA GLY A 6 -5.31 7.93 -6.78
C GLY A 6 -5.84 7.46 -8.13
N SER A 7 -4.93 7.17 -9.08
CA SER A 7 -5.28 6.66 -10.41
C SER A 7 -5.86 5.23 -10.35
N VAL A 8 -5.27 4.36 -9.52
CA VAL A 8 -5.78 2.99 -9.30
C VAL A 8 -7.19 3.03 -8.71
N VAL A 9 -7.40 3.86 -7.70
CA VAL A 9 -8.66 3.98 -6.98
C VAL A 9 -9.75 4.65 -7.82
N ALA A 10 -9.38 5.57 -8.71
CA ALA A 10 -10.32 6.15 -9.68
C ALA A 10 -10.82 5.12 -10.71
N ALA A 11 -9.98 4.15 -11.10
CA ALA A 11 -10.37 3.06 -12.00
C ALA A 11 -11.17 1.95 -11.28
N ASN A 12 -10.83 1.66 -10.03
CA ASN A 12 -11.53 0.71 -9.18
C ASN A 12 -11.50 1.20 -7.74
N SER A 13 -12.67 1.57 -7.18
CA SER A 13 -12.77 2.11 -5.82
C SER A 13 -12.39 1.10 -4.72
N LYS A 14 -12.27 -0.18 -5.06
CA LYS A 14 -11.84 -1.28 -4.18
C LYS A 14 -10.81 -2.16 -4.92
N PRO A 15 -9.58 -1.66 -5.12
CA PRO A 15 -8.55 -2.42 -5.83
C PRO A 15 -8.07 -3.61 -4.99
N ALA A 16 -7.67 -4.69 -5.65
CA ALA A 16 -6.99 -5.79 -4.98
C ALA A 16 -5.54 -5.40 -4.64
N ALA A 17 -4.93 -6.07 -3.65
CA ALA A 17 -3.53 -5.86 -3.29
C ALA A 17 -2.58 -6.05 -4.49
N ALA A 18 -2.93 -6.97 -5.41
CA ALA A 18 -2.18 -7.21 -6.65
C ALA A 18 -2.24 -6.01 -7.61
N ASP A 19 -3.38 -5.31 -7.71
CA ASP A 19 -3.53 -4.13 -8.58
C ASP A 19 -2.64 -2.98 -8.08
N ILE A 20 -2.63 -2.78 -6.76
CA ILE A 20 -1.78 -1.78 -6.10
C ILE A 20 -0.30 -2.12 -6.32
N THR A 21 0.08 -3.38 -6.11
CA THR A 21 1.44 -3.86 -6.30
C THR A 21 1.91 -3.65 -7.74
N ALA A 22 1.09 -4.03 -8.72
CA ALA A 22 1.38 -3.86 -10.13
C ALA A 22 1.54 -2.37 -10.50
N ALA A 23 0.63 -1.51 -10.04
CA ALA A 23 0.68 -0.08 -10.35
C ALA A 23 1.92 0.61 -9.75
N LEU A 24 2.25 0.32 -8.49
CA LEU A 24 3.41 0.94 -7.84
C LEU A 24 4.74 0.44 -8.38
N THR A 25 4.84 -0.85 -8.72
CA THR A 25 6.03 -1.40 -9.36
C THR A 25 6.21 -0.86 -10.78
N ALA A 26 5.13 -0.74 -11.56
CA ALA A 26 5.16 -0.09 -12.88
C ALA A 26 5.56 1.39 -12.79
N ALA A 27 5.22 2.06 -11.69
CA ALA A 27 5.66 3.43 -11.40
C ALA A 27 7.10 3.54 -10.86
N GLY A 28 7.84 2.42 -10.79
CA GLY A 28 9.25 2.39 -10.43
C GLY A 28 9.55 2.12 -8.94
N VAL A 29 8.55 1.80 -8.11
CA VAL A 29 8.81 1.35 -6.73
C VAL A 29 9.39 -0.06 -6.78
N PRO A 30 10.62 -0.32 -6.27
CA PRO A 30 11.18 -1.66 -6.29
C PRO A 30 10.32 -2.62 -5.45
N ALA A 31 9.95 -3.77 -6.01
CA ALA A 31 9.10 -4.74 -5.31
C ALA A 31 9.65 -5.15 -3.93
N ARG A 32 10.97 -5.25 -3.78
CA ARG A 32 11.65 -5.55 -2.50
C ARG A 32 11.47 -4.48 -1.41
N ASN A 33 11.11 -3.26 -1.80
CA ASN A 33 10.88 -2.12 -0.91
C ASN A 33 9.38 -1.84 -0.74
N LEU A 34 8.51 -2.59 -1.40
CA LEU A 34 7.06 -2.39 -1.37
C LEU A 34 6.42 -3.39 -0.41
N GLU A 35 5.54 -2.89 0.44
CA GLU A 35 4.72 -3.68 1.36
C GLU A 35 3.26 -3.28 1.14
N VAL A 36 2.37 -4.26 0.95
CA VAL A 36 0.93 -4.02 0.78
C VAL A 36 0.18 -4.87 1.80
N SER A 37 -0.78 -4.28 2.49
CA SER A 37 -1.60 -4.99 3.47
C SER A 37 -2.62 -5.90 2.81
N ALA A 38 -3.13 -6.87 3.56
CA ALA A 38 -4.13 -7.80 3.04
C ALA A 38 -5.44 -7.07 2.72
N GLY A 39 -5.98 -7.33 1.53
CA GLY A 39 -7.24 -6.73 1.08
C GLY A 39 -8.51 -7.47 1.52
N ARG A 40 -8.36 -8.64 2.14
CA ARG A 40 -9.47 -9.51 2.53
C ARG A 40 -9.18 -10.17 3.88
N THR A 41 -10.18 -10.20 4.74
CA THR A 41 -10.10 -10.85 6.05
C THR A 41 -10.12 -12.38 5.90
N PRO A 42 -9.70 -13.13 6.93
CA PRO A 42 -9.82 -14.59 6.93
C PRO A 42 -11.27 -15.11 6.76
N THR A 43 -12.28 -14.28 7.05
CA THR A 43 -13.70 -14.61 6.84
C THR A 43 -14.18 -14.35 5.40
N GLY A 44 -13.30 -13.87 4.52
CA GLY A 44 -13.60 -13.60 3.13
C GLY A 44 -14.22 -12.23 2.85
N LEU A 45 -14.26 -11.34 3.85
CA LEU A 45 -14.80 -9.99 3.70
C LEU A 45 -13.71 -9.02 3.27
N ASP A 46 -14.05 -8.06 2.42
CA ASP A 46 -13.11 -7.01 2.04
C ASP A 46 -12.79 -6.12 3.25
N VAL A 47 -11.55 -5.63 3.32
CA VAL A 47 -11.17 -4.65 4.34
C VAL A 47 -11.79 -3.28 4.06
N ASP A 48 -12.04 -2.53 5.13
CA ASP A 48 -12.52 -1.15 5.06
C ASP A 48 -11.41 -0.18 4.64
N SER A 49 -10.15 -0.53 4.94
CA SER A 49 -8.98 0.17 4.41
C SER A 49 -7.84 -0.78 4.07
N MET A 50 -7.18 -0.48 2.96
CA MET A 50 -5.95 -1.14 2.52
C MET A 50 -4.80 -0.14 2.58
N GLU A 51 -3.59 -0.62 2.81
CA GLU A 51 -2.40 0.22 2.95
C GLU A 51 -1.29 -0.31 2.04
N ALA A 52 -0.53 0.61 1.46
CA ALA A 52 0.67 0.33 0.72
C ALA A 52 1.80 1.22 1.22
N ALA A 53 2.96 0.65 1.48
CA ALA A 53 4.11 1.36 1.99
C ALA A 53 5.35 1.08 1.14
N ALA A 54 6.10 2.14 0.83
CA ALA A 54 7.38 2.02 0.14
C ALA A 54 8.52 2.49 1.06
N VAL A 55 9.49 1.62 1.30
CA VAL A 55 10.72 1.95 2.03
C VAL A 55 11.60 2.85 1.16
N GLN A 56 11.93 4.03 1.67
CA GLN A 56 12.86 4.99 1.10
C GLN A 56 13.92 5.38 2.15
N GLY A 57 15.05 4.69 2.12
CA GLY A 57 16.11 4.88 3.11
C GLY A 57 15.66 4.46 4.51
N LYS A 58 15.52 5.43 5.43
CA LYS A 58 15.04 5.21 6.81
C LYS A 58 13.59 5.65 7.02
N GLU A 59 12.89 5.95 5.93
CA GLU A 59 11.51 6.40 5.95
C GLU A 59 10.62 5.44 5.15
N CYS A 60 9.34 5.50 5.46
CA CYS A 60 8.28 4.78 4.80
C CYS A 60 7.26 5.79 4.29
N VAL A 61 7.04 5.80 2.97
CA VAL A 61 5.93 6.53 2.37
C VAL A 61 4.73 5.60 2.35
N ILE A 62 3.76 5.86 3.21
CA ILE A 62 2.57 5.02 3.42
C ILE A 62 1.37 5.69 2.79
N GLY A 63 0.69 4.98 1.89
CA GLY A 63 -0.59 5.34 1.33
C GLY A 63 -1.70 4.47 1.92
N GLN A 64 -2.73 5.10 2.48
CA GLN A 64 -3.95 4.46 2.91
C GLN A 64 -5.03 4.66 1.85
N ILE A 65 -5.73 3.59 1.51
CA ILE A 65 -6.90 3.57 0.63
C ILE A 65 -8.13 3.25 1.49
N ARG A 66 -9.10 4.15 1.53
CA ARG A 66 -10.35 3.99 2.28
C ARG A 66 -11.48 4.67 1.52
N ASP A 67 -12.55 3.94 1.26
CA ASP A 67 -13.75 4.45 0.58
C ASP A 67 -13.47 5.25 -0.70
N GLY A 68 -12.59 4.73 -1.56
CA GLY A 68 -12.23 5.40 -2.81
C GLY A 68 -11.33 6.62 -2.64
N LYS A 69 -10.78 6.88 -1.45
CA LYS A 69 -9.90 8.00 -1.15
C LYS A 69 -8.51 7.52 -0.77
N VAL A 70 -7.53 8.35 -1.08
CA VAL A 70 -6.12 8.10 -0.78
C VAL A 70 -5.61 9.18 0.17
N THR A 71 -5.00 8.75 1.27
CA THR A 71 -4.23 9.60 2.17
C THR A 71 -2.80 9.10 2.19
N VAL A 72 -1.82 10.00 2.22
CA VAL A 72 -0.39 9.62 2.28
C VAL A 72 0.27 10.27 3.49
N ALA A 73 1.11 9.50 4.16
CA ALA A 73 1.96 9.97 5.26
C ALA A 73 3.39 9.45 5.07
N VAL A 74 4.36 10.15 5.66
CA VAL A 74 5.74 9.70 5.75
C VAL A 74 6.03 9.40 7.22
N LEU A 75 6.42 8.17 7.51
CA LEU A 75 6.76 7.70 8.86
C LEU A 75 8.18 7.14 8.88
N PRO A 76 8.87 7.12 10.03
CA PRO A 76 10.12 6.38 10.16
C PRO A 76 9.92 4.89 9.86
N ALA A 77 10.89 4.27 9.19
CA ALA A 77 10.93 2.82 9.05
C ALA A 77 11.14 2.17 10.43
N LEU A 78 10.60 0.96 10.59
CA LEU A 78 10.82 0.14 11.77
C LEU A 78 12.31 -0.24 11.89
N SER A 79 12.73 -0.66 13.08
CA SER A 79 14.14 -1.04 13.35
C SER A 79 14.65 -2.20 12.49
N ASN A 80 13.74 -3.01 11.94
CA ASN A 80 14.03 -4.10 11.00
C ASN A 80 14.07 -3.64 9.53
N GLY A 81 13.94 -2.34 9.26
CA GLY A 81 13.94 -1.75 7.92
C GLY A 81 12.64 -1.93 7.13
N LYS A 82 11.55 -2.34 7.80
CA LYS A 82 10.21 -2.51 7.19
C LYS A 82 9.28 -1.36 7.54
N CYS A 83 8.17 -1.27 6.83
CA CYS A 83 7.11 -0.31 7.12
C CYS A 83 6.00 -0.90 7.98
N PHE A 84 5.65 -2.17 7.76
CA PHE A 84 4.57 -2.83 8.50
C PHE A 84 5.08 -3.77 9.59
N VAL A 85 4.26 -3.89 10.64
CA VAL A 85 4.42 -4.94 11.65
C VAL A 85 3.68 -6.18 11.15
N GLY A 86 4.34 -7.33 11.22
CA GLY A 86 3.79 -8.61 10.75
C GLY A 86 4.26 -8.98 9.34
N ALA A 87 3.50 -9.83 8.66
CA ALA A 87 3.78 -10.24 7.29
C ALA A 87 2.90 -9.44 6.31
N PRO A 88 3.49 -8.82 5.27
CA PRO A 88 2.71 -8.26 4.16
C PRO A 88 1.96 -9.39 3.42
N ALA A 89 0.92 -9.02 2.68
CA ALA A 89 0.05 -9.96 1.96
C ALA A 89 0.72 -10.67 0.78
#